data_AF-A0A2W6YQR3-F1
#
_entry.id   AF-A0A2W6YQR3-F1
#
_cell.length_a   1.000
_cell.length_b   1.000
_cell.length_c   1.000
_cell.angle_alpha   90.00
_cell.angle_beta   90.00
_cell.angle_gamma   90.00
#
_symmetry.space_group_name_H-M   'P 1'
#
loop_
_entity.id
_entity.type
_entity.pdbx_description
1 polymer ?
#
loop_
_entity_poly.entity_id
_entity_poly.type
_entity_poly.pdbx_seq_one_letter_code
_entity_poly.pdbx_strand_id
1 'polypeptide(L)'
;MLPLLEPGAEVLIDPAVYRQQRPQPGDLVVVEHPRRPGLLLIKWVVYVDSDGCFVRGLNEAESTDSREFGLVPWAGLVGQVVCRLP
;
A
#
# COMPACT_ATOMS: atom_id res chain seq x y z
N MET A 1 10.84 -0.45 -0.29
CA MET A 1 10.16 -1.59 -0.96
C MET A 1 11.18 -2.25 -1.87
N LEU A 2 12.33 -2.65 -1.31
CA LEU A 2 13.47 -3.11 -2.09
C LEU A 2 13.20 -4.47 -2.73
N PRO A 3 13.77 -4.74 -3.92
CA PRO A 3 14.57 -3.83 -4.75
C PRO A 3 13.72 -2.92 -5.68
N LEU A 4 12.39 -2.99 -5.60
CA LEU A 4 11.50 -2.26 -6.53
C LEU A 4 11.55 -0.74 -6.35
N LEU A 5 11.53 -0.28 -5.09
CA LEU A 5 11.66 1.13 -4.73
C LEU A 5 12.72 1.28 -3.63
N GLU A 6 13.81 1.92 -4.03
CA GLU A 6 14.89 2.43 -3.18
C GLU A 6 14.42 3.65 -2.37
N PRO A 7 15.00 3.92 -1.20
CA PRO A 7 14.81 5.20 -0.53
C PRO A 7 15.09 6.38 -1.46
N GLY A 8 14.16 7.34 -1.53
CA GLY A 8 14.24 8.49 -2.43
C GLY A 8 13.64 8.27 -3.82
N ALA A 9 13.20 7.04 -4.16
CA ALA A 9 12.46 6.81 -5.39
C ALA A 9 11.12 7.57 -5.40
N GLU A 10 10.82 8.23 -6.51
CA GLU A 10 9.56 8.95 -6.72
C GLU A 10 8.57 8.08 -7.49
N VAL A 11 7.29 8.19 -7.14
CA VAL A 11 6.20 7.46 -7.78
C VAL A 11 5.03 8.38 -8.08
N LEU A 12 4.31 8.09 -9.16
CA LEU A 12 3.01 8.69 -9.42
C LEU A 12 1.91 7.80 -8.83
N ILE A 13 0.91 8.44 -8.22
CA ILE A 13 -0.25 7.75 -7.67
C ILE A 13 -1.54 8.23 -8.33
N ASP A 14 -2.51 7.32 -8.45
CA ASP A 14 -3.90 7.65 -8.79
C ASP A 14 -4.82 7.37 -7.58
N PRO A 15 -5.22 8.40 -6.83
CA PRO A 15 -6.17 8.28 -5.73
C PRO A 15 -7.62 8.00 -6.20
N ALA A 16 -7.95 8.28 -7.45
CA ALA A 16 -9.33 8.23 -7.93
C ALA A 16 -9.79 6.80 -8.27
N VAL A 17 -8.86 5.89 -8.61
CA VAL A 17 -9.17 4.48 -8.94
C VAL A 17 -10.06 3.83 -7.87
N TYR A 18 -9.76 4.07 -6.59
CA TYR A 18 -10.45 3.43 -5.49
C TYR A 18 -11.75 4.11 -5.03
N ARG A 19 -12.19 5.15 -5.73
CA ARG A 19 -13.53 5.73 -5.51
C ARG A 19 -14.64 4.88 -6.12
N GLN A 20 -14.31 4.12 -7.16
CA GLN A 20 -15.28 3.30 -7.91
C GLN A 20 -15.04 1.81 -7.75
N GLN A 21 -13.83 1.41 -7.39
CA GLN A 21 -13.41 0.01 -7.37
C GLN A 21 -12.65 -0.30 -6.07
N ARG A 22 -12.72 -1.55 -5.60
CA ARG A 22 -11.82 -2.02 -4.55
C ARG A 22 -10.46 -2.34 -5.15
N PRO A 23 -9.36 -2.23 -4.38
CA PRO A 23 -8.07 -2.72 -4.83
C PRO A 23 -8.15 -4.22 -5.10
N GLN A 24 -7.22 -4.71 -5.91
CA GLN A 24 -7.11 -6.13 -6.24
C GLN A 24 -5.80 -6.70 -5.69
N PRO A 25 -5.75 -8.02 -5.38
CA PRO A 25 -4.48 -8.70 -5.16
C PRO A 25 -3.50 -8.41 -6.29
N GLY A 26 -2.29 -7.99 -5.93
CA GLY A 26 -1.27 -7.56 -6.89
C GLY A 26 -1.29 -6.06 -7.22
N ASP A 27 -2.17 -5.25 -6.65
CA ASP A 27 -2.04 -3.80 -6.73
C ASP A 27 -0.89 -3.29 -5.85
N LEU A 28 -0.10 -2.35 -6.35
CA LEU A 28 0.83 -1.58 -5.54
C LEU A 28 0.11 -0.32 -5.04
N VAL A 29 -0.02 -0.17 -3.72
CA VAL A 29 -0.86 0.88 -3.13
C VAL A 29 -0.09 1.75 -2.16
N VAL A 30 -0.53 3.00 -2.06
CA VAL A 30 -0.22 3.87 -0.93
C VAL A 30 -1.31 3.71 0.11
N VAL A 31 -0.89 3.45 1.34
CA VAL A 31 -1.77 3.32 2.50
C VAL A 31 -1.25 4.15 3.66
N GLU A 32 -2.15 4.63 4.51
CA GLU A 32 -1.82 5.20 5.80
C GLU A 32 -1.72 4.09 6.86
N HIS A 33 -0.70 4.16 7.72
CA HIS A 33 -0.48 3.17 8.76
C HIS A 33 -1.66 3.18 9.77
N PRO A 34 -2.33 2.05 10.05
CA PRO A 34 -3.59 2.02 10.83
C PRO A 34 -3.50 2.58 12.25
N ARG A 35 -2.30 2.55 12.84
CA ARG A 35 -2.05 3.03 14.23
C ARG A 35 -1.13 4.26 14.30
N ARG A 36 -0.72 4.83 13.17
CA ARG A 36 0.24 5.96 13.12
C ARG A 36 -0.22 6.96 12.07
N PRO A 37 -1.16 7.86 12.42
CA PRO A 37 -1.68 8.86 11.49
C PRO A 37 -0.57 9.69 10.85
N GLY A 38 -0.71 10.00 9.57
CA GLY A 38 0.25 10.72 8.74
C GLY A 38 1.41 9.85 8.20
N LEU A 39 1.59 8.62 8.67
CA LEU A 39 2.62 7.73 8.14
C LEU A 39 2.10 6.97 6.92
N LEU A 40 2.56 7.37 5.74
CA LEU A 40 2.25 6.71 4.47
C LEU A 40 3.23 5.59 4.17
N LEU A 41 2.72 4.48 3.64
CA LEU A 41 3.46 3.29 3.26
C LEU A 41 3.09 2.88 1.84
N ILE A 42 4.08 2.40 1.08
CA ILE A 42 3.87 1.74 -0.21
C ILE A 42 3.98 0.23 0.00
N LYS A 43 2.95 -0.53 -0.36
CA LYS A 43 2.89 -1.99 -0.18
C LYS A 43 2.10 -2.67 -1.29
N TRP A 44 2.32 -3.97 -1.49
CA TRP A 44 1.52 -4.80 -2.38
C TRP A 44 0.27 -5.30 -1.65
N VAL A 45 -0.89 -5.23 -2.30
CA VAL A 45 -2.12 -5.88 -1.84
C VAL A 45 -1.99 -7.39 -2.05
N VAL A 46 -2.21 -8.16 -1.00
CA VAL A 46 -2.18 -9.63 -1.05
C VAL A 46 -3.58 -10.20 -1.12
N TYR A 47 -4.49 -9.65 -0.31
CA TYR A 47 -5.91 -9.97 -0.37
C TYR A 47 -6.74 -8.79 0.12
N VAL A 48 -8.03 -8.85 -0.18
CA VAL A 48 -9.04 -7.89 0.24
C VAL A 48 -10.08 -8.62 1.06
N ASP A 49 -10.53 -7.96 2.13
CA ASP A 49 -11.64 -8.37 2.97
C ASP A 49 -12.72 -7.26 2.96
N SER A 50 -13.88 -7.54 3.54
CA SER A 50 -14.97 -6.61 3.79
C SER A 50 -14.53 -5.31 4.48
N ASP A 51 -13.59 -5.38 5.42
CA ASP A 51 -13.17 -4.24 6.25
C ASP A 51 -11.93 -3.49 5.72
N GLY A 52 -11.21 -4.04 4.74
CA GLY A 52 -9.97 -3.44 4.26
C GLY A 52 -9.11 -4.35 3.38
N CYS A 53 -7.84 -4.01 3.26
CA CYS A 53 -6.88 -4.81 2.51
C CYS A 53 -5.71 -5.27 3.38
N PHE A 54 -5.23 -6.48 3.12
CA PHE A 54 -3.99 -6.99 3.69
C PHE A 54 -2.85 -6.70 2.74
N VAL A 55 -1.82 -6.01 3.22
CA VAL A 55 -0.71 -5.54 2.41
C VAL A 55 0.63 -6.10 2.90
N ARG A 56 1.54 -6.38 1.98
CA ARG A 56 2.89 -6.88 2.28
C ARG A 56 3.96 -6.08 1.58
N GLY A 57 5.11 -5.94 2.24
CA GLY A 57 6.28 -5.38 1.60
C GLY A 57 7.09 -6.44 0.85
N LEU A 58 7.82 -6.01 -0.18
CA LEU A 58 8.63 -6.91 -1.00
C LEU A 58 9.86 -7.46 -0.26
N ASN A 59 10.50 -6.63 0.57
CA ASN A 59 11.59 -7.05 1.44
C ASN A 59 11.02 -7.59 2.75
N GLU A 60 10.69 -8.88 2.78
CA GLU A 60 9.94 -9.50 3.89
C GLU A 60 10.62 -9.33 5.26
N ALA A 61 11.96 -9.34 5.32
CA ALA A 61 12.72 -9.24 6.56
C ALA A 61 12.67 -7.84 7.20
N GLU A 62 12.47 -6.80 6.38
CA GLU A 62 12.57 -5.39 6.78
C GLU A 62 11.24 -4.63 6.61
N SER A 63 10.16 -5.34 6.26
CA SER A 63 8.87 -4.71 5.96
C SER A 63 7.94 -4.72 7.16
N THR A 64 7.73 -3.54 7.76
CA THR A 64 6.52 -3.27 8.55
C THR A 64 5.32 -3.26 7.62
N ASP A 65 4.43 -4.24 7.79
CA ASP A 65 3.26 -4.46 6.94
C ASP A 65 2.13 -5.19 7.71
N SER A 66 1.10 -5.67 6.99
CA SER A 66 -0.08 -6.24 7.63
C SER A 66 0.19 -7.49 8.49
N ARG A 67 1.36 -8.12 8.37
CA ARG A 67 1.79 -9.19 9.30
C ARG A 67 1.89 -8.68 10.74
N GLU A 68 2.21 -7.39 10.93
CA GLU A 68 2.37 -6.77 12.24
C GLU A 68 1.13 -6.00 12.69
N PHE A 69 0.49 -5.26 11.78
CA PHE A 69 -0.61 -4.35 12.12
C PHE A 69 -2.00 -4.82 11.70
N GLY A 70 -2.12 -5.93 10.95
CA GLY A 70 -3.39 -6.44 10.43
C GLY A 70 -3.86 -5.71 9.17
N LEU A 71 -5.17 -5.72 8.91
CA LEU A 71 -5.75 -5.05 7.75
C LEU A 71 -5.54 -3.54 7.81
N VAL A 72 -5.32 -2.94 6.64
CA VAL A 72 -5.48 -1.50 6.45
C VAL A 72 -6.96 -1.22 6.18
N PRO A 73 -7.66 -0.46 7.02
CA PRO A 73 -9.06 -0.10 6.79
C PRO A 73 -9.21 0.71 5.50
N TRP A 74 -10.39 0.68 4.88
CA TRP A 74 -10.66 1.45 3.66
C TRP A 74 -10.34 2.94 3.74
N ALA A 75 -10.55 3.55 4.91
CA ALA A 75 -10.23 4.96 5.14
C ALA A 75 -8.72 5.27 5.04
N GLY A 76 -7.87 4.27 5.25
CA GLY A 76 -6.41 4.38 5.11
C GLY A 76 -5.90 4.08 3.70
N LEU A 77 -6.76 3.69 2.75
CA LEU A 77 -6.35 3.46 1.37
C LEU A 77 -6.28 4.79 0.61
N VAL A 78 -5.07 5.19 0.20
CA VAL A 78 -4.83 6.52 -0.39
C VAL A 78 -4.93 6.49 -1.92
N GLY A 79 -4.35 5.49 -2.57
CA GLY A 79 -4.33 5.42 -4.03
C GLY A 79 -3.43 4.31 -4.57
N GLN A 80 -3.55 4.05 -5.87
CA GLN A 80 -2.70 3.07 -6.56
C GLN A 80 -1.43 3.74 -7.06
N VAL A 81 -0.28 3.07 -6.92
CA VAL A 81 0.96 3.46 -7.59
C VAL A 81 0.86 3.03 -9.06
N VAL A 82 0.91 4.00 -9.98
CA VAL A 82 0.71 3.74 -11.41
C VAL A 82 2.02 3.75 -12.21
N CYS A 83 3.04 4.46 -11.73
CA CYS A 83 4.39 4.38 -12.28
C CYS A 83 5.45 4.81 -11.26
N ARG A 84 6.69 4.39 -11.52
CA ARG A 84 7.90 4.95 -10.88
C ARG A 84 8.53 5.96 -11.83
N LEU A 85 9.07 7.04 -11.28
CA LEU A 85 9.85 8.00 -12.06
C LEU A 85 11.32 7.50 -12.19
N PRO A 86 12.07 7.97 -13.20
CA PRO A 86 13.47 7.58 -13.41
C PRO A 86 14.40 7.97 -12.27
#